data_AF-A0A6B3FXB9-F1
#
_entry.id   AF-A0A6B3FXB9-F1
#
_cell.length_a   1.000
_cell.length_b   1.000
_cell.length_c   1.000
_cell.angle_alpha   90.00
_cell.angle_beta   90.00
_cell.angle_gamma   90.00
#
_symmetry.space_group_name_H-M   'P 1'
#
loop_
_entity.id
_entity.type
_entity.pdbx_description
1 polymer ?
#
loop_
_entity_poly.entity_id
_entity_poly.type
_entity_poly.pdbx_seq_one_letter_code
_entity_poly.pdbx_strand_id
1 'polypeptide(L)'
;MSGRGGWQLKTWQFTAAAAVAGLALASAAAAAAGPWDSGGQRTAESRRAASGTGTGDADHRTEAGRPLPAGSGQITPEAPAVLAPLEAGGLAPRTGQGAREAAAGQAPPPTTTALKGLLEPLLKARGLGPGATASVVDAATGQELYGSGAKTAMVPASTVKIATAAAALSVLGPDHRIRTTVVAEPAPGYEDGAPPERIVLVGGGDPTLTARAEAGGNASLRTLADRAAAVLKKRGARTVRLAYDTSAYSGPALHPIGPNENIAPVSALMADEGRLDTSRSGPAPRTARPAQDAADAFAGFLADRGVTVEGAVRQATATDQAEELADVRSAPLSALVERMLTHSDNDIAEALARQTALAAGAEADFAGAERETRRALDRLGVPLDGTRFADGSGLDRADRVTARLLTSVLARAAHTDHPELRPVLTGLPVAGFSGTLAGRYSGQDAADGTGVVRAKTGTLTGVNSLAGTVVDADGRLLAFSFLAGSTTDPATAQSTLDHLATTLARCGC
;
A
#
# COMPACT_ATOMS: atom_id res chain seq x y z
N MET A 1 11.58 -60.11 41.04
CA MET A 1 11.30 -59.49 39.72
C MET A 1 9.82 -59.14 39.64
N SER A 2 9.52 -57.99 39.01
CA SER A 2 8.21 -57.45 38.59
C SER A 2 7.18 -57.05 39.67
N GLY A 3 6.42 -55.96 39.54
CA GLY A 3 6.21 -55.09 38.37
C GLY A 3 5.65 -53.70 38.72
N ARG A 4 5.91 -52.73 37.84
CA ARG A 4 5.33 -51.37 37.86
C ARG A 4 4.22 -51.29 36.81
N GLY A 5 3.03 -50.87 37.22
CA GLY A 5 1.90 -50.59 36.33
C GLY A 5 2.00 -49.19 35.72
N GLY A 6 2.12 -49.10 34.40
CA GLY A 6 2.09 -47.84 33.64
C GLY A 6 0.66 -47.44 33.27
N TRP A 7 0.33 -46.17 33.47
CA TRP A 7 -0.92 -45.56 33.00
C TRP A 7 -0.85 -45.35 31.48
N GLN A 8 -1.77 -45.94 30.72
CA GLN A 8 -1.94 -45.66 29.30
C GLN A 8 -2.98 -44.54 29.10
N LEU A 9 -2.52 -43.38 28.66
CA LEU A 9 -3.39 -42.28 28.24
C LEU A 9 -4.09 -42.64 26.92
N LYS A 10 -5.40 -42.35 26.81
CA LYS A 10 -6.18 -42.63 25.60
C LYS A 10 -5.94 -41.54 24.55
N THR A 11 -5.93 -41.91 23.26
CA THR A 11 -5.60 -41.07 22.10
C THR A 11 -6.27 -39.69 22.11
N TRP A 12 -7.54 -39.58 22.50
CA TRP A 12 -8.27 -38.31 22.54
C TRP A 12 -7.72 -37.31 23.57
N GLN A 13 -7.13 -37.79 24.67
CA GLN A 13 -6.51 -36.93 25.69
C GLN A 13 -5.21 -36.32 25.16
N PHE A 14 -4.48 -37.06 24.31
CA PHE A 14 -3.30 -36.56 23.63
C PHE A 14 -3.66 -35.49 22.60
N THR A 15 -4.72 -35.72 21.81
CA THR A 15 -5.22 -34.74 20.84
C THR A 15 -5.69 -33.46 21.50
N ALA A 16 -6.44 -33.56 22.62
CA ALA A 16 -6.90 -32.40 23.36
C ALA A 16 -5.74 -31.60 23.98
N ALA A 17 -4.77 -32.30 24.59
CA ALA A 17 -3.58 -31.65 25.14
C ALA A 17 -2.74 -30.96 24.06
N ALA A 18 -2.57 -31.60 22.90
CA ALA A 18 -1.84 -31.02 21.77
C ALA A 18 -2.55 -29.79 21.17
N ALA A 19 -3.88 -29.82 21.06
CA ALA A 19 -4.66 -28.68 20.57
C ALA A 19 -4.58 -27.48 21.51
N VAL A 20 -4.69 -27.70 22.83
CA VAL A 20 -4.57 -26.65 23.84
C VAL A 20 -3.15 -26.09 23.87
N ALA A 21 -2.12 -26.95 23.82
CA ALA A 21 -0.73 -26.53 23.76
C ALA A 21 -0.42 -25.72 22.50
N GLY A 22 -0.93 -26.15 21.33
CA GLY A 22 -0.77 -25.46 20.05
C GLY A 22 -1.42 -24.08 20.05
N LEU A 23 -2.65 -23.97 20.59
CA LEU A 23 -3.35 -22.68 20.71
C LEU A 23 -2.61 -21.73 21.67
N ALA A 24 -2.10 -22.25 22.79
CA ALA A 24 -1.32 -21.46 23.74
C ALA A 24 0.00 -20.96 23.12
N LEU A 25 0.70 -21.82 22.36
CA LEU A 25 1.94 -21.46 21.67
C LEU A 25 1.71 -20.40 20.58
N ALA A 26 0.67 -20.58 19.76
CA ALA A 26 0.30 -19.61 18.72
C ALA A 26 -0.06 -18.25 19.32
N SER A 27 -0.84 -18.26 20.42
CA SER A 27 -1.25 -17.03 21.11
C SER A 27 -0.04 -16.32 21.74
N ALA A 28 0.88 -17.08 22.35
CA ALA A 28 2.11 -16.54 22.93
C ALA A 28 3.06 -15.98 21.84
N ALA A 29 3.19 -16.66 20.70
CA ALA A 29 3.99 -16.19 19.57
C ALA A 29 3.43 -14.91 18.94
N ALA A 30 2.10 -14.84 18.76
CA ALA A 30 1.42 -13.63 18.28
C ALA A 30 1.59 -12.45 19.24
N ALA A 31 1.49 -12.69 20.55
CA ALA A 31 1.71 -11.67 21.58
C ALA A 31 3.18 -11.21 21.66
N ALA A 32 4.15 -12.13 21.50
CA ALA A 32 5.58 -11.83 21.51
C ALA A 32 6.05 -11.09 20.24
N ALA A 33 5.34 -11.23 19.11
CA ALA A 33 5.61 -10.52 17.86
C ALA A 33 5.26 -9.02 17.88
N GLY A 34 4.69 -8.53 18.99
CA GLY A 34 4.35 -7.13 19.23
C GLY A 34 2.86 -6.83 19.01
N PRO A 35 2.37 -5.66 19.42
CA PRO A 35 0.98 -5.30 19.20
C PRO A 35 0.71 -5.15 17.70
N TRP A 36 -0.40 -5.71 17.26
CA TRP A 36 -0.93 -5.61 15.90
C TRP A 36 -2.11 -4.64 15.92
N ASP A 37 -2.27 -3.83 14.87
CA ASP A 37 -3.52 -3.09 14.71
C ASP A 37 -4.65 -4.00 14.23
N SER A 38 -5.88 -3.49 14.24
CA SER A 38 -7.06 -4.23 13.77
C SER A 38 -7.02 -4.58 12.28
N GLY A 39 -6.03 -4.10 11.52
CA GLY A 39 -5.76 -4.44 10.13
C GLY A 39 -4.71 -5.54 9.94
N GLY A 40 -4.09 -6.03 11.02
CA GLY A 40 -3.07 -7.07 10.97
C GLY A 40 -1.67 -6.56 10.63
N GLN A 41 -1.37 -5.27 10.86
CA GLN A 41 -0.04 -4.68 10.67
C GLN A 41 0.70 -4.50 12.01
N ARG A 42 2.04 -4.57 12.01
CA ARG A 42 2.84 -4.43 13.25
C ARG A 42 2.89 -2.97 13.71
N THR A 43 2.47 -2.72 14.95
CA THR A 43 2.46 -1.38 15.56
C THR A 43 3.89 -0.82 15.81
N ALA A 44 4.90 -1.68 15.92
CA ALA A 44 6.28 -1.24 16.17
C ALA A 44 6.94 -0.59 14.93
N GLU A 45 6.58 -1.04 13.72
CA GLU A 45 7.10 -0.48 12.46
C GLU A 45 6.45 0.88 12.16
N SER A 46 5.13 1.01 12.40
CA SER A 46 4.43 2.29 12.30
C SER A 46 4.92 3.32 13.31
N ARG A 47 5.22 2.91 14.56
CA ARG A 47 5.81 3.79 15.57
C ARG A 47 7.26 4.17 15.26
N ARG A 48 8.08 3.26 14.72
CA ARG A 48 9.46 3.56 14.29
C ARG A 48 9.49 4.54 13.12
N ALA A 49 8.56 4.37 12.17
CA ALA A 49 8.33 5.31 11.08
C ALA A 49 7.77 6.66 11.55
N ALA A 50 7.02 6.70 12.66
CA ALA A 50 6.53 7.93 13.28
C ALA A 50 7.59 8.62 14.18
N SER A 51 8.57 7.87 14.70
CA SER A 51 9.59 8.39 15.62
C SER A 51 10.87 8.87 14.93
N GLY A 52 10.97 8.76 13.59
CA GLY A 52 12.10 9.28 12.82
C GLY A 52 12.09 10.81 12.75
N THR A 53 12.44 11.47 13.85
CA THR A 53 12.74 12.90 13.86
C THR A 53 14.17 13.13 13.35
N GLY A 54 14.29 13.74 12.17
CA GLY A 54 15.47 14.49 11.71
C GLY A 54 16.62 13.67 11.12
N THR A 55 16.79 13.70 9.80
CA THR A 55 17.66 14.62 9.05
C THR A 55 17.72 14.13 7.61
N GLY A 56 17.03 14.83 6.72
CA GLY A 56 17.07 14.61 5.28
C GLY A 56 16.86 15.95 4.59
N ASP A 57 17.63 16.96 5.00
CA ASP A 57 17.72 18.23 4.28
C ASP A 57 18.80 18.10 3.22
N ALA A 58 18.36 18.08 1.96
CA ALA A 58 19.19 18.45 0.83
C ALA A 58 18.91 19.91 0.51
N ASP A 59 19.62 20.82 1.19
CA ASP A 59 19.78 22.20 0.73
C ASP A 59 21.20 22.70 1.04
N HIS A 60 21.91 23.07 -0.01
CA HIS A 60 23.23 23.67 0.06
C HIS A 60 23.14 25.12 0.57
N ARG A 61 23.64 25.36 1.79
CA ARG A 61 24.36 26.59 2.18
C ARG A 61 24.91 26.42 3.61
N THR A 62 26.23 26.38 3.74
CA THR A 62 26.92 26.50 5.04
C THR A 62 27.46 27.90 5.19
N GLU A 63 27.11 28.56 6.29
CA GLU A 63 28.00 29.55 6.89
C GLU A 63 28.00 29.42 8.41
N ALA A 64 29.18 29.67 9.00
CA ALA A 64 29.56 29.68 10.42
C ALA A 64 29.87 28.31 11.08
N GLY A 65 31.14 27.92 11.00
CA GLY A 65 31.71 26.80 11.72
C GLY A 65 31.86 27.01 13.24
N ARG A 66 31.59 25.95 14.00
CA ARG A 66 32.19 25.61 15.31
C ARG A 66 31.88 24.14 15.65
N PRO A 67 32.81 23.36 16.21
CA PRO A 67 32.60 21.94 16.46
C PRO A 67 31.80 21.70 17.75
N LEU A 68 30.82 20.79 17.70
CA LEU A 68 30.09 20.30 18.87
C LEU A 68 30.81 19.09 19.52
N PRO A 69 30.67 18.89 20.85
CA PRO A 69 31.49 17.96 21.63
C PRO A 69 31.03 16.51 21.49
N ALA A 70 31.97 15.58 21.59
CA ALA A 70 31.71 14.15 21.66
C ALA A 70 31.11 13.74 23.02
N GLY A 71 30.06 12.91 22.98
CA GLY A 71 29.68 12.06 24.11
C GLY A 71 28.25 12.21 24.61
N SER A 72 27.35 11.37 24.10
CA SER A 72 26.39 10.59 24.90
C SER A 72 25.59 9.68 23.96
N GLY A 73 26.22 8.57 23.58
CA GLY A 73 25.49 7.46 22.98
C GLY A 73 24.65 6.77 24.06
N GLN A 74 23.33 6.83 23.92
CA GLN A 74 22.47 5.82 24.54
C GLN A 74 22.34 4.66 23.56
N ILE A 75 23.10 3.60 23.87
CA ILE A 75 22.93 2.27 23.29
C ILE A 75 21.52 1.80 23.64
N THR A 76 20.64 1.68 22.66
CA THR A 76 19.38 0.96 22.81
C THR A 76 19.67 -0.55 22.79
N PRO A 77 19.00 -1.37 23.62
CA PRO A 77 19.29 -2.80 23.68
C PRO A 77 18.92 -3.47 22.35
N GLU A 78 19.82 -4.27 21.80
CA GLU A 78 19.49 -5.21 20.73
C GLU A 78 18.39 -6.17 21.23
N ALA A 79 17.26 -6.20 20.53
CA ALA A 79 16.23 -7.19 20.78
C ALA A 79 16.78 -8.58 20.43
N PRO A 80 16.60 -9.62 21.28
CA PRO A 80 17.09 -10.96 20.99
C PRO A 80 16.43 -11.52 19.72
N ALA A 81 17.20 -12.30 18.96
CA ALA A 81 16.74 -12.91 17.72
C ALA A 81 15.50 -13.80 17.96
N VAL A 82 14.42 -13.51 17.24
CA VAL A 82 13.08 -14.14 17.35
C VAL A 82 13.07 -15.61 16.84
N LEU A 83 14.22 -16.17 16.45
CA LEU A 83 14.30 -17.51 15.86
C LEU A 83 14.56 -18.65 16.86
N ALA A 84 14.92 -18.36 18.11
CA ALA A 84 15.21 -19.40 19.09
C ALA A 84 14.01 -20.31 19.49
N PRO A 85 12.74 -19.88 19.52
CA PRO A 85 11.65 -20.74 20.00
C PRO A 85 11.09 -21.73 18.96
N LEU A 86 11.46 -21.63 17.68
CA LEU A 86 10.94 -22.50 16.61
C LEU A 86 11.62 -23.87 16.52
N GLU A 87 12.70 -24.10 17.28
CA GLU A 87 13.43 -25.38 17.27
C GLU A 87 12.74 -26.50 18.07
N ALA A 88 11.71 -26.19 18.88
CA ALA A 88 11.19 -27.12 19.88
C ALA A 88 9.84 -27.80 19.57
N GLY A 89 9.25 -27.67 18.37
CA GLY A 89 7.90 -28.18 18.13
C GLY A 89 7.54 -28.63 16.71
N GLY A 90 7.60 -29.95 16.46
CA GLY A 90 6.56 -30.74 15.78
C GLY A 90 6.24 -30.57 14.28
N LEU A 91 6.62 -29.47 13.64
CA LEU A 91 6.68 -29.34 12.19
C LEU A 91 8.13 -29.02 11.90
N ALA A 92 8.94 -30.01 11.51
CA ALA A 92 10.34 -29.75 11.19
C ALA A 92 10.36 -28.70 10.06
N PRO A 93 10.69 -27.42 10.34
CA PRO A 93 11.12 -26.56 9.26
C PRO A 93 12.42 -27.19 8.77
N ARG A 94 12.80 -27.03 7.50
CA ARG A 94 14.16 -27.35 7.06
C ARG A 94 15.15 -26.40 7.75
N THR A 95 15.29 -26.46 9.07
CA THR A 95 16.25 -25.70 9.89
C THR A 95 17.61 -26.31 9.65
N GLY A 96 18.20 -25.87 8.55
CA GLY A 96 19.48 -26.32 8.03
C GLY A 96 19.85 -25.51 6.81
N GLN A 97 20.94 -25.92 6.16
CA GLN A 97 21.41 -25.34 4.89
C GLN A 97 20.27 -25.18 3.88
N GLY A 98 19.35 -26.14 3.79
CA GLY A 98 18.21 -26.11 2.87
C GLY A 98 17.26 -24.89 2.98
N ALA A 99 16.97 -24.35 4.17
CA ALA A 99 16.17 -23.11 4.25
C ALA A 99 16.98 -21.85 3.91
N ARG A 100 18.29 -21.86 4.18
CA ARG A 100 19.20 -20.78 3.74
C ARG A 100 19.43 -20.84 2.23
N GLU A 101 19.51 -22.03 1.68
CA GLU A 101 19.63 -22.34 0.26
C GLU A 101 18.34 -21.99 -0.49
N ALA A 102 17.16 -22.33 0.04
CA ALA A 102 15.87 -21.92 -0.51
C ALA A 102 15.68 -20.38 -0.46
N ALA A 103 16.03 -19.75 0.67
CA ALA A 103 16.04 -18.28 0.79
C ALA A 103 17.12 -17.62 -0.11
N ALA A 104 18.17 -18.35 -0.47
CA ALA A 104 19.21 -17.91 -1.41
C ALA A 104 18.96 -18.35 -2.87
N GLY A 105 17.80 -18.94 -3.19
CA GLY A 105 17.45 -19.37 -4.55
C GLY A 105 18.25 -20.57 -5.09
N GLN A 106 18.81 -21.40 -4.21
CA GLN A 106 19.69 -22.53 -4.55
C GLN A 106 18.97 -23.88 -4.69
N ALA A 107 17.75 -24.04 -4.17
CA ALA A 107 16.89 -25.20 -4.50
C ALA A 107 16.40 -25.09 -5.95
N PRO A 108 16.44 -26.12 -6.81
CA PRO A 108 16.06 -25.99 -8.22
C PRO A 108 14.63 -25.45 -8.39
N PRO A 109 14.35 -24.59 -9.39
CA PRO A 109 13.00 -24.10 -9.65
C PRO A 109 12.13 -25.22 -10.26
N PRO A 110 10.80 -25.17 -10.08
CA PRO A 110 9.89 -26.09 -10.73
C PRO A 110 10.04 -26.02 -12.25
N THR A 111 10.05 -27.18 -12.91
CA THR A 111 10.23 -27.25 -14.36
C THR A 111 9.01 -26.69 -15.11
N THR A 112 9.25 -26.08 -16.28
CA THR A 112 8.18 -25.60 -17.16
C THR A 112 7.16 -26.69 -17.50
N THR A 113 7.61 -27.93 -17.72
CA THR A 113 6.72 -29.08 -18.01
C THR A 113 5.79 -29.38 -16.84
N ALA A 114 6.30 -29.37 -15.60
CA ALA A 114 5.49 -29.59 -14.41
C ALA A 114 4.45 -28.48 -14.22
N LEU A 115 4.87 -27.21 -14.29
CA LEU A 115 3.97 -26.06 -14.20
C LEU A 115 2.90 -26.09 -15.29
N LYS A 116 3.27 -26.41 -16.53
CA LYS A 116 2.32 -26.53 -17.65
C LYS A 116 1.27 -27.60 -17.39
N GLY A 117 1.67 -28.79 -16.94
CA GLY A 117 0.76 -29.90 -16.64
C GLY A 117 -0.25 -29.56 -15.55
N LEU A 118 0.17 -28.77 -14.56
CA LEU A 118 -0.65 -28.35 -13.43
C LEU A 118 -1.58 -27.16 -13.76
N LEU A 119 -1.08 -26.15 -14.46
CA LEU A 119 -1.80 -24.88 -14.65
C LEU A 119 -2.71 -24.87 -15.88
N GLU A 120 -2.35 -25.54 -16.99
CA GLU A 120 -3.16 -25.48 -18.22
C GLU A 120 -4.60 -26.00 -18.06
N PRO A 121 -4.87 -27.10 -17.33
CA PRO A 121 -6.24 -27.55 -17.11
C PRO A 121 -7.09 -26.50 -16.38
N LEU A 122 -6.52 -25.83 -15.38
CA LEU A 122 -7.18 -24.79 -14.60
C LEU A 122 -7.39 -23.50 -15.40
N LEU A 123 -6.41 -23.11 -16.24
CA LEU A 123 -6.54 -21.95 -17.13
C LEU A 123 -7.64 -22.10 -18.19
N LYS A 124 -7.98 -23.35 -18.54
CA LYS A 124 -9.07 -23.68 -19.48
C LYS A 124 -10.43 -23.84 -18.78
N ALA A 125 -10.49 -23.68 -17.46
CA ALA A 125 -11.74 -23.78 -16.72
C ALA A 125 -12.71 -22.67 -17.16
N ARG A 126 -13.99 -23.03 -17.38
CA ARG A 126 -15.03 -22.10 -17.87
C ARG A 126 -15.19 -20.86 -17.00
N GLY A 127 -14.88 -20.96 -15.71
CA GLY A 127 -14.94 -19.84 -14.75
C GLY A 127 -14.05 -18.66 -15.11
N LEU A 128 -12.95 -18.86 -15.84
CA LEU A 128 -12.02 -17.78 -16.22
C LEU A 128 -12.38 -17.10 -17.55
N GLY A 129 -13.44 -17.53 -18.23
CA GLY A 129 -13.73 -17.08 -19.58
C GLY A 129 -12.67 -17.52 -20.60
N PRO A 130 -12.83 -17.17 -21.88
CA PRO A 130 -11.84 -17.46 -22.91
C PRO A 130 -10.59 -16.58 -22.77
N GLY A 131 -9.42 -17.15 -23.04
CA GLY A 131 -8.18 -16.37 -23.20
C GLY A 131 -7.55 -15.88 -21.89
N ALA A 132 -7.80 -16.56 -20.77
CA ALA A 132 -7.07 -16.30 -19.53
C ALA A 132 -5.55 -16.41 -19.76
N THR A 133 -4.80 -15.45 -19.22
CA THR A 133 -3.34 -15.39 -19.35
C THR A 133 -2.66 -15.68 -18.02
N ALA A 134 -1.44 -16.20 -18.11
CA ALA A 134 -0.64 -16.58 -16.96
C ALA A 134 0.84 -16.26 -17.20
N SER A 135 1.53 -15.85 -16.14
CA SER A 135 2.98 -15.80 -16.05
C SER A 135 3.38 -16.29 -14.66
N VAL A 136 4.43 -17.11 -14.60
CA VAL A 136 5.10 -17.53 -13.35
C VAL A 136 6.58 -17.35 -13.57
N VAL A 137 7.23 -16.62 -12.67
CA VAL A 137 8.66 -16.34 -12.70
C VAL A 137 9.27 -16.70 -11.35
N ASP A 138 10.54 -17.05 -11.38
CA ASP A 138 11.36 -17.12 -10.19
C ASP A 138 11.59 -15.70 -9.64
N ALA A 139 11.18 -15.43 -8.40
CA ALA A 139 11.22 -14.07 -7.87
C ALA A 139 12.66 -13.57 -7.62
N ALA A 140 13.60 -14.48 -7.32
CA ALA A 140 14.99 -14.12 -7.02
C ALA A 140 15.79 -13.75 -8.29
N THR A 141 15.59 -14.49 -9.37
CA THR A 141 16.36 -14.35 -10.62
C THR A 141 15.60 -13.61 -11.73
N GLY A 142 14.27 -13.50 -11.62
CA GLY A 142 13.40 -12.99 -12.68
C GLY A 142 13.25 -13.96 -13.86
N GLN A 143 13.75 -15.19 -13.77
CA GLN A 143 13.63 -16.19 -14.83
C GLN A 143 12.17 -16.60 -15.02
N GLU A 144 11.68 -16.54 -16.27
CA GLU A 144 10.35 -17.06 -16.61
C GLU A 144 10.34 -18.59 -16.52
N LEU A 145 9.48 -19.13 -15.66
CA LEU A 145 9.31 -20.58 -15.45
C LEU A 145 8.13 -21.12 -16.25
N TYR A 146 7.09 -20.30 -16.42
CA TYR A 146 5.91 -20.62 -17.21
C TYR A 146 5.22 -19.36 -17.74
N GLY A 147 4.64 -19.46 -18.94
CA GLY A 147 3.83 -18.41 -19.55
C GLY A 147 2.77 -18.97 -20.49
N SER A 148 1.54 -18.48 -20.36
CA SER A 148 0.44 -18.73 -21.31
C SER A 148 -0.21 -17.40 -21.67
N GLY A 149 -0.06 -16.97 -22.93
CA GLY A 149 -0.47 -15.62 -23.33
C GLY A 149 0.17 -14.50 -22.50
N ALA A 150 1.35 -14.75 -21.92
CA ALA A 150 1.95 -13.88 -20.90
C ALA A 150 2.19 -12.43 -21.37
N LYS A 151 2.35 -12.23 -22.68
CA LYS A 151 2.55 -10.92 -23.33
C LYS A 151 1.26 -10.30 -23.88
N THR A 152 0.12 -10.98 -23.73
CA THR A 152 -1.18 -10.48 -24.18
C THR A 152 -1.68 -9.45 -23.17
N ALA A 153 -2.00 -8.27 -23.68
CA ALA A 153 -2.52 -7.17 -22.88
C ALA A 153 -4.00 -7.42 -22.52
N MET A 154 -4.33 -7.33 -21.23
CA MET A 154 -5.67 -7.52 -20.68
C MET A 154 -6.05 -6.37 -19.75
N VAL A 155 -7.34 -6.19 -19.51
CA VAL A 155 -7.82 -5.28 -18.45
C VAL A 155 -7.41 -5.87 -17.10
N PRO A 156 -6.59 -5.18 -16.28
CA PRO A 156 -6.08 -5.71 -15.03
C PRO A 156 -7.10 -5.73 -13.89
N ALA A 157 -8.05 -4.78 -13.89
CA ALA A 157 -8.66 -4.33 -12.64
C ALA A 157 -7.57 -3.89 -11.63
N SER A 158 -7.83 -4.00 -10.32
CA SER A 158 -6.91 -3.50 -9.28
C SER A 158 -5.53 -4.18 -9.16
N THR A 159 -5.18 -5.16 -10.00
CA THR A 159 -3.79 -5.64 -10.07
C THR A 159 -2.84 -4.62 -10.69
N VAL A 160 -3.35 -3.61 -11.43
CA VAL A 160 -2.53 -2.49 -11.92
C VAL A 160 -1.86 -1.71 -10.79
N LYS A 161 -2.46 -1.70 -9.59
CA LYS A 161 -1.89 -1.03 -8.41
C LYS A 161 -0.50 -1.54 -8.03
N ILE A 162 -0.13 -2.76 -8.43
CA ILE A 162 1.25 -3.27 -8.29
C ILE A 162 2.22 -2.38 -9.09
N ALA A 163 1.86 -2.04 -10.32
CA ALA A 163 2.66 -1.18 -11.19
C ALA A 163 2.65 0.28 -10.71
N THR A 164 1.49 0.80 -10.30
CA THR A 164 1.36 2.14 -9.69
C THR A 164 2.23 2.28 -8.44
N ALA A 165 2.20 1.28 -7.55
CA ALA A 165 3.02 1.24 -6.34
C ALA A 165 4.52 1.27 -6.68
N ALA A 166 4.97 0.40 -7.59
CA ALA A 166 6.37 0.32 -7.97
C ALA A 166 6.86 1.61 -8.64
N ALA A 167 6.04 2.21 -9.52
CA ALA A 167 6.34 3.48 -10.14
C ALA A 167 6.53 4.59 -9.10
N ALA A 168 5.58 4.76 -8.19
CA ALA A 168 5.66 5.78 -7.14
C ALA A 168 6.88 5.58 -6.23
N LEU A 169 7.11 4.36 -5.73
CA LEU A 169 8.27 4.06 -4.88
C LEU A 169 9.60 4.30 -5.60
N SER A 170 9.72 3.92 -6.87
CA SER A 170 10.96 4.10 -7.64
C SER A 170 11.33 5.57 -7.87
N VAL A 171 10.35 6.47 -7.84
CA VAL A 171 10.55 7.91 -8.09
C VAL A 171 10.68 8.69 -6.80
N LEU A 172 9.80 8.44 -5.83
CA LEU A 172 9.69 9.24 -4.62
C LEU A 172 10.48 8.64 -3.44
N GLY A 173 10.71 7.32 -3.45
CA GLY A 173 11.28 6.57 -2.34
C GLY A 173 10.28 6.26 -1.21
N PRO A 174 10.55 5.23 -0.39
CA PRO A 174 9.59 4.72 0.60
C PRO A 174 9.33 5.67 1.78
N ASP A 175 10.21 6.64 2.01
CA ASP A 175 10.13 7.59 3.13
C ASP A 175 9.45 8.92 2.75
N HIS A 176 9.13 9.11 1.47
CA HIS A 176 8.43 10.30 1.00
C HIS A 176 7.11 10.48 1.76
N ARG A 177 6.76 11.74 2.04
CA ARG A 177 5.51 12.10 2.71
C ARG A 177 4.86 13.27 1.99
N ILE A 178 3.57 13.12 1.73
CA ILE A 178 2.76 14.14 1.09
C ILE A 178 2.42 15.21 2.12
N ARG A 179 2.65 16.48 1.79
CA ARG A 179 2.42 17.61 2.68
C ARG A 179 1.01 18.18 2.48
N THR A 180 0.40 18.65 3.54
CA THR A 180 -0.73 19.59 3.50
C THR A 180 -0.33 20.80 4.31
N THR A 181 -0.41 21.99 3.73
CA THR A 181 0.11 23.22 4.33
C THR A 181 -0.98 24.28 4.50
N VAL A 182 -0.73 25.21 5.41
CA VAL A 182 -1.49 26.45 5.54
C VAL A 182 -0.51 27.57 5.29
N VAL A 183 -0.81 28.43 4.32
CA VAL A 183 0.02 29.57 3.95
C VAL A 183 -0.73 30.87 4.16
N ALA A 184 -0.01 31.97 4.37
CA ALA A 184 -0.52 33.32 4.45
C ALA A 184 -0.20 34.08 3.15
N GLU A 185 -1.22 34.73 2.58
CA GLU A 185 -1.00 35.64 1.46
C GLU A 185 -0.48 36.99 1.96
N PRO A 186 0.63 37.52 1.41
CA PRO A 186 1.08 38.86 1.76
C PRO A 186 0.09 39.91 1.26
N ALA A 187 -0.26 40.87 2.12
CA ALA A 187 -1.06 42.03 1.73
C ALA A 187 -0.14 43.13 1.12
N PRO A 188 -0.66 44.05 0.28
CA PRO A 188 0.13 45.21 -0.15
C PRO A 188 0.64 46.00 1.08
N GLY A 189 1.96 46.18 1.19
CA GLY A 189 2.60 46.82 2.35
C GLY A 189 2.85 45.89 3.54
N TYR A 190 2.83 44.56 3.33
CA TYR A 190 3.14 43.55 4.34
C TYR A 190 4.57 43.69 4.89
N GLU A 191 4.72 43.59 6.21
CA GLU A 191 5.98 43.36 6.91
C GLU A 191 6.01 41.90 7.40
N ASP A 192 7.18 41.26 7.37
CA ASP A 192 7.35 39.88 7.82
C ASP A 192 6.79 39.65 9.23
N GLY A 193 5.89 38.67 9.37
CA GLY A 193 5.27 38.33 10.64
C GLY A 193 4.04 39.17 11.02
N ALA A 194 3.58 40.10 10.19
CA ALA A 194 2.32 40.80 10.39
C ALA A 194 1.10 39.84 10.33
N PRO A 195 -0.03 40.18 11.01
CA PRO A 195 -1.24 39.37 10.97
C PRO A 195 -1.78 39.27 9.54
N PRO A 196 -1.93 38.05 8.97
CA PRO A 196 -2.47 37.90 7.63
C PRO A 196 -3.99 38.09 7.62
N GLU A 197 -4.50 38.76 6.58
CA GLU A 197 -5.95 38.84 6.37
C GLU A 197 -6.53 37.60 5.68
N ARG A 198 -5.71 36.91 4.87
CA ARG A 198 -6.10 35.70 4.14
C ARG A 198 -5.06 34.62 4.36
N ILE A 199 -5.56 33.42 4.66
CA ILE A 199 -4.80 32.19 4.62
C ILE A 199 -5.36 31.25 3.56
N VAL A 200 -4.52 30.34 3.08
CA VAL A 200 -4.88 29.33 2.08
C VAL A 200 -4.51 27.94 2.63
N LEU A 201 -5.47 27.03 2.66
CA LEU A 201 -5.23 25.61 2.93
C LEU A 201 -4.83 24.92 1.61
N VAL A 202 -3.57 24.51 1.49
CA VAL A 202 -3.00 23.94 0.26
C VAL A 202 -2.92 22.42 0.38
N GLY A 203 -3.64 21.73 -0.48
CA GLY A 203 -3.61 20.27 -0.57
C GLY A 203 -2.45 19.78 -1.43
N GLY A 204 -1.59 18.93 -0.88
CA GLY A 204 -0.52 18.27 -1.63
C GLY A 204 -0.90 16.90 -2.20
N GLY A 205 -2.13 16.43 -1.97
CA GLY A 205 -2.64 15.17 -2.52
C GLY A 205 -2.63 13.97 -1.59
N ASP A 206 -2.68 14.16 -0.26
CA ASP A 206 -2.83 13.07 0.72
C ASP A 206 -4.31 12.73 0.93
N PRO A 207 -4.83 11.62 0.38
CA PRO A 207 -6.22 11.23 0.60
C PRO A 207 -6.47 10.69 2.02
N THR A 208 -5.42 10.38 2.78
CA THR A 208 -5.50 9.83 4.13
C THR A 208 -5.55 10.89 5.24
N LEU A 209 -5.34 12.16 4.89
CA LEU A 209 -5.55 13.31 5.78
C LEU A 209 -6.91 13.17 6.46
N THR A 210 -6.97 13.27 7.80
CA THR A 210 -8.21 13.00 8.53
C THR A 210 -8.75 14.22 9.27
N ALA A 211 -10.07 14.38 9.24
CA ALA A 211 -10.82 15.33 10.06
C ALA A 211 -11.34 14.69 11.37
N ARG A 212 -11.19 13.37 11.52
CA ARG A 212 -11.64 12.62 12.70
C ARG A 212 -10.88 13.05 13.96
N ALA A 213 -11.48 12.78 15.12
CA ALA A 213 -10.84 13.08 16.41
C ALA A 213 -9.53 12.30 16.60
N GLU A 214 -9.56 11.01 16.27
CA GLU A 214 -8.40 10.12 16.36
C GLU A 214 -7.69 10.03 15.02
N ALA A 215 -6.45 10.52 14.96
CA ALA A 215 -5.65 10.56 13.74
C ALA A 215 -5.17 9.17 13.29
N GLY A 216 -4.96 8.24 14.24
CA GLY A 216 -4.56 6.86 13.92
C GLY A 216 -3.26 6.72 13.11
N GLY A 217 -2.34 7.68 13.22
CA GLY A 217 -1.09 7.71 12.45
C GLY A 217 -1.15 8.50 11.13
N ASN A 218 -2.33 8.96 10.71
CA ASN A 218 -2.48 9.81 9.53
C ASN A 218 -2.20 11.28 9.86
N ALA A 219 -1.96 12.08 8.81
CA ALA A 219 -1.99 13.54 8.91
C ALA A 219 -3.37 14.00 9.40
N SER A 220 -3.45 15.05 10.22
CA SER A 220 -4.72 15.51 10.80
C SER A 220 -4.97 16.99 10.55
N LEU A 221 -6.17 17.31 10.04
CA LEU A 221 -6.65 18.70 9.92
C LEU A 221 -6.75 19.40 11.28
N ARG A 222 -7.02 18.66 12.35
CA ARG A 222 -7.07 19.21 13.72
C ARG A 222 -5.68 19.63 14.18
N THR A 223 -4.68 18.77 13.97
CA THR A 223 -3.27 19.10 14.24
C THR A 223 -2.78 20.26 13.40
N LEU A 224 -3.17 20.31 12.12
CA LEU A 224 -2.85 21.45 11.26
C LEU A 224 -3.48 22.74 11.80
N ALA A 225 -4.74 22.68 12.26
CA ALA A 225 -5.44 23.82 12.85
C ALA A 225 -4.81 24.27 14.18
N ASP A 226 -4.31 23.34 15.01
CA ASP A 226 -3.54 23.67 16.23
C ASP A 226 -2.34 24.53 15.90
N ARG A 227 -1.53 24.06 14.94
CA ARG A 227 -0.28 24.72 14.52
C ARG A 227 -0.56 26.08 13.89
N ALA A 228 -1.48 26.13 12.93
CA ALA A 228 -1.87 27.36 12.25
C ALA A 228 -2.46 28.39 13.24
N ALA A 229 -3.38 27.98 14.11
CA ALA A 229 -3.96 28.88 15.10
C ALA A 229 -2.92 29.42 16.09
N ALA A 230 -1.93 28.62 16.50
CA ALA A 230 -0.85 29.09 17.36
C ALA A 230 -0.03 30.22 16.70
N VAL A 231 0.33 30.06 15.42
CA VAL A 231 1.06 31.08 14.66
C VAL A 231 0.21 32.33 14.46
N LEU A 232 -1.04 32.18 14.01
CA LEU A 232 -1.96 33.30 13.78
C LEU A 232 -2.19 34.13 15.05
N LYS A 233 -2.46 33.47 16.18
CA LYS A 233 -2.67 34.14 17.47
C LYS A 233 -1.42 34.88 17.94
N LYS A 234 -0.22 34.32 17.73
CA LYS A 234 1.05 34.97 18.05
C LYS A 234 1.25 36.25 17.22
N ARG A 235 0.78 36.27 15.97
CA ARG A 235 0.78 37.44 15.08
C ARG A 235 -0.38 38.41 15.34
N GLY A 236 -1.24 38.13 16.32
CA GLY A 236 -2.40 38.97 16.63
C GLY A 236 -3.62 38.74 15.73
N ALA A 237 -3.59 37.77 14.82
CA ALA A 237 -4.72 37.41 13.98
C ALA A 237 -5.69 36.49 14.75
N ARG A 238 -6.88 37.01 15.06
CA ARG A 238 -8.01 36.25 15.64
C ARG A 238 -9.14 36.02 14.65
N THR A 239 -9.07 36.71 13.52
CA THR A 239 -10.03 36.60 12.44
C THR A 239 -9.27 36.61 11.12
N VAL A 240 -9.61 35.71 10.21
CA VAL A 240 -8.97 35.55 8.89
C VAL A 240 -10.00 35.18 7.84
N ARG A 241 -9.72 35.45 6.57
CA ARG A 241 -10.40 34.81 5.44
C ARG A 241 -9.68 33.51 5.09
N LEU A 242 -10.42 32.46 4.77
CA LEU A 242 -9.85 31.18 4.35
C LEU A 242 -10.18 30.91 2.87
N ALA A 243 -9.15 30.56 2.11
CA ALA A 243 -9.30 29.90 0.82
C ALA A 243 -8.70 28.48 0.86
N TYR A 244 -8.93 27.69 -0.18
CA TYR A 244 -8.24 26.42 -0.37
C TYR A 244 -7.68 26.28 -1.77
N ASP A 245 -6.56 25.58 -1.87
CA ASP A 245 -5.82 25.37 -3.11
C ASP A 245 -5.74 23.87 -3.43
N THR A 246 -6.20 23.53 -4.64
CA THR A 246 -6.09 22.18 -5.20
C THR A 246 -5.28 22.14 -6.50
N SER A 247 -4.59 23.23 -6.83
CA SER A 247 -3.88 23.42 -8.11
C SER A 247 -2.71 22.46 -8.33
N ALA A 248 -2.29 21.74 -7.28
CA ALA A 248 -1.34 20.64 -7.42
C ALA A 248 -1.86 19.56 -8.39
N TYR A 249 -3.17 19.33 -8.48
CA TYR A 249 -3.75 18.44 -9.50
C TYR A 249 -4.41 19.24 -10.61
N SER A 250 -4.24 18.78 -11.85
CA SER A 250 -4.86 19.35 -13.04
C SER A 250 -5.82 18.34 -13.68
N GLY A 251 -6.57 18.80 -14.68
CA GLY A 251 -7.55 17.97 -15.39
C GLY A 251 -8.85 17.74 -14.60
N PRO A 252 -9.70 16.80 -15.06
CA PRO A 252 -10.99 16.54 -14.43
C PRO A 252 -10.84 15.88 -13.06
N ALA A 253 -11.54 16.40 -12.05
CA ALA A 253 -11.64 15.76 -10.74
C ALA A 253 -12.49 14.49 -10.77
N LEU A 254 -13.51 14.43 -11.65
CA LEU A 254 -14.34 13.24 -11.77
C LEU A 254 -13.60 12.15 -12.56
N HIS A 255 -13.46 10.97 -11.96
CA HIS A 255 -12.88 9.80 -12.63
C HIS A 255 -13.72 9.41 -13.87
N PRO A 256 -13.13 8.92 -14.97
CA PRO A 256 -13.86 8.53 -16.20
C PRO A 256 -15.00 7.52 -16.01
N ILE A 257 -15.00 6.76 -14.91
CA ILE A 257 -16.10 5.84 -14.57
C ILE A 257 -17.36 6.54 -14.05
N GLY A 258 -17.30 7.85 -13.82
CA GLY A 258 -18.37 8.64 -13.20
C GLY A 258 -18.42 8.51 -11.67
N PRO A 259 -19.47 9.03 -11.04
CA PRO A 259 -19.66 8.92 -9.59
C PRO A 259 -19.72 7.46 -9.13
N ASN A 260 -18.99 7.14 -8.06
CA ASN A 260 -18.88 5.76 -7.58
C ASN A 260 -18.61 5.72 -6.07
N GLU A 261 -19.06 4.67 -5.39
CA GLU A 261 -18.80 4.48 -3.96
C GLU A 261 -17.35 4.04 -3.66
N ASN A 262 -16.63 3.60 -4.69
CA ASN A 262 -15.26 3.11 -4.56
C ASN A 262 -14.19 4.19 -4.68
N ILE A 263 -14.52 5.40 -5.11
CA ILE A 263 -13.57 6.49 -5.32
C ILE A 263 -14.28 7.86 -5.24
N ALA A 264 -13.71 8.81 -4.52
CA ALA A 264 -14.21 10.19 -4.49
C ALA A 264 -13.71 10.96 -5.73
N PRO A 265 -14.24 12.17 -6.03
CA PRO A 265 -13.58 13.05 -6.99
C PRO A 265 -12.10 13.22 -6.63
N VAL A 266 -11.21 12.93 -7.59
CA VAL A 266 -9.76 12.99 -7.44
C VAL A 266 -9.35 14.44 -7.21
N SER A 267 -8.89 14.74 -5.99
CA SER A 267 -8.55 16.09 -5.57
C SER A 267 -7.24 16.11 -4.78
N ALA A 268 -6.48 17.20 -4.92
CA ALA A 268 -5.27 17.40 -4.14
C ALA A 268 -5.56 17.73 -2.66
N LEU A 269 -6.79 18.14 -2.34
CA LEU A 269 -7.24 18.37 -0.97
C LEU A 269 -8.49 17.53 -0.71
N MET A 270 -8.41 16.63 0.26
CA MET A 270 -9.57 15.91 0.78
C MET A 270 -9.29 15.45 2.20
N ALA A 271 -10.34 15.15 2.95
CA ALA A 271 -10.24 14.47 4.23
C ALA A 271 -10.95 13.12 4.16
N ASP A 272 -10.35 12.10 4.79
CA ASP A 272 -10.93 10.78 5.00
C ASP A 272 -11.40 10.13 3.68
N GLU A 273 -10.61 10.28 2.60
CA GLU A 273 -10.95 9.83 1.24
C GLU A 273 -12.31 10.35 0.73
N GLY A 274 -12.83 11.45 1.30
CA GLY A 274 -14.17 11.95 1.00
C GLY A 274 -15.31 11.02 1.42
N ARG A 275 -15.08 10.10 2.36
CA ARG A 275 -16.11 9.18 2.87
C ARG A 275 -17.10 9.93 3.76
N LEU A 276 -18.39 9.65 3.58
CA LEU A 276 -19.47 10.22 4.39
C LEU A 276 -19.87 9.33 5.58
N ASP A 277 -19.24 8.17 5.72
CA ASP A 277 -19.41 7.27 6.85
C ASP A 277 -18.11 7.11 7.66
N THR A 278 -18.12 6.21 8.64
CA THR A 278 -16.97 5.96 9.52
C THR A 278 -16.05 4.83 9.04
N SER A 279 -16.36 4.20 7.91
CA SER A 279 -15.51 3.15 7.34
C SER A 279 -14.14 3.72 6.92
N ARG A 280 -13.14 2.86 6.78
CA ARG A 280 -11.73 3.24 6.47
C ARG A 280 -11.19 2.57 5.22
N SER A 281 -12.01 1.76 4.56
CA SER A 281 -11.64 0.97 3.38
C SER A 281 -12.89 0.43 2.70
N GLY A 282 -12.79 0.11 1.41
CA GLY A 282 -13.87 -0.47 0.62
C GLY A 282 -14.86 0.58 0.10
N PRO A 283 -16.01 0.15 -0.48
CA PRO A 283 -17.06 1.06 -0.93
C PRO A 283 -17.66 1.85 0.24
N ALA A 284 -17.99 3.12 0.00
CA ALA A 284 -18.77 3.96 0.91
C ALA A 284 -19.43 5.10 0.13
N PRO A 285 -20.51 5.70 0.66
CA PRO A 285 -21.01 6.96 0.15
C PRO A 285 -19.89 8.03 0.16
N ARG A 286 -19.68 8.68 -0.98
CA ARG A 286 -18.63 9.69 -1.17
C ARG A 286 -19.21 11.08 -1.33
N THR A 287 -18.53 12.08 -0.80
CA THR A 287 -18.86 13.49 -1.10
C THR A 287 -18.55 13.82 -2.57
N ALA A 288 -19.35 14.71 -3.14
CA ALA A 288 -19.09 15.30 -4.45
C ALA A 288 -18.12 16.50 -4.40
N ARG A 289 -17.75 16.99 -3.20
CA ARG A 289 -16.95 18.21 -3.01
C ARG A 289 -15.83 18.03 -1.97
N PRO A 290 -14.92 17.06 -2.16
CA PRO A 290 -13.96 16.66 -1.12
C PRO A 290 -13.07 17.80 -0.61
N ALA A 291 -12.61 18.71 -1.50
CA ALA A 291 -11.79 19.84 -1.12
C ALA A 291 -12.55 20.88 -0.29
N GLN A 292 -13.78 21.21 -0.70
CA GLN A 292 -14.62 22.15 0.04
C GLN A 292 -14.94 21.61 1.43
N ASP A 293 -15.33 20.34 1.54
CA ASP A 293 -15.71 19.76 2.82
C ASP A 293 -14.50 19.68 3.79
N ALA A 294 -13.29 19.40 3.27
CA ALA A 294 -12.06 19.47 4.04
C ALA A 294 -11.74 20.89 4.53
N ALA A 295 -11.91 21.90 3.67
CA ALA A 295 -11.67 23.30 4.02
C ALA A 295 -12.71 23.84 5.02
N ASP A 296 -13.98 23.46 4.89
CA ASP A 296 -15.04 23.81 5.82
C ASP A 296 -14.79 23.16 7.21
N ALA A 297 -14.34 21.90 7.24
CA ALA A 297 -13.95 21.24 8.49
C ALA A 297 -12.74 21.93 9.15
N PHE A 298 -11.73 22.30 8.36
CA PHE A 298 -10.58 23.04 8.85
C PHE A 298 -10.96 24.41 9.43
N ALA A 299 -11.88 25.14 8.78
CA ALA A 299 -12.42 26.40 9.31
C ALA A 299 -13.10 26.21 10.67
N GLY A 300 -13.90 25.15 10.83
CA GLY A 300 -14.49 24.78 12.12
C GLY A 300 -13.42 24.52 13.18
N PHE A 301 -12.36 23.79 12.85
CA PHE A 301 -11.27 23.50 13.78
C PHE A 301 -10.44 24.72 14.18
N LEU A 302 -10.31 25.72 13.31
CA LEU A 302 -9.73 27.03 13.65
C LEU A 302 -10.64 27.80 14.62
N ALA A 303 -11.95 27.79 14.38
CA ALA A 303 -12.92 28.45 15.25
C ALA A 303 -12.89 27.86 16.67
N ASP A 304 -12.83 26.54 16.80
CA ASP A 304 -12.64 25.82 18.08
C ASP A 304 -11.37 26.27 18.83
N ARG A 305 -10.38 26.84 18.11
CA ARG A 305 -9.08 27.30 18.64
C ARG A 305 -9.01 28.82 18.82
N GLY A 306 -10.14 29.52 18.67
CA GLY A 306 -10.27 30.96 18.84
C GLY A 306 -9.73 31.78 17.67
N VAL A 307 -9.77 31.22 16.45
CA VAL A 307 -9.52 31.94 15.19
C VAL A 307 -10.75 31.81 14.29
N THR A 308 -11.50 32.89 14.13
CA THR A 308 -12.73 32.91 13.33
C THR A 308 -12.39 33.03 11.84
N VAL A 309 -13.06 32.24 11.00
CA VAL A 309 -13.02 32.41 9.54
C VAL A 309 -14.17 33.31 9.10
N GLU A 310 -13.85 34.43 8.44
CA GLU A 310 -14.82 35.36 7.88
C GLU A 310 -15.17 35.03 6.43
N GLY A 311 -16.46 35.17 6.11
CA GLY A 311 -16.98 34.97 4.76
C GLY A 311 -17.05 33.50 4.34
N ALA A 312 -17.33 33.30 3.06
CA ALA A 312 -17.40 31.96 2.47
C ALA A 312 -16.00 31.45 2.13
N VAL A 313 -15.73 30.18 2.46
CA VAL A 313 -14.53 29.48 2.04
C VAL A 313 -14.60 29.19 0.54
N ARG A 314 -13.63 29.68 -0.24
CA ARG A 314 -13.60 29.55 -1.71
C ARG A 314 -12.26 29.02 -2.18
N GLN A 315 -12.28 28.36 -3.34
CA GLN A 315 -11.06 27.93 -4.00
C GLN A 315 -10.25 29.15 -4.47
N ALA A 316 -8.95 29.15 -4.20
CA ALA A 316 -7.98 30.10 -4.75
C ALA A 316 -6.59 29.47 -4.71
N THR A 317 -5.77 29.79 -5.70
CA THR A 317 -4.37 29.34 -5.76
C THR A 317 -3.50 30.20 -4.87
N ALA A 318 -2.63 29.58 -4.08
CA ALA A 318 -1.63 30.28 -3.29
C ALA A 318 -0.60 30.95 -4.20
N THR A 319 -0.20 32.18 -3.89
CA THR A 319 0.86 32.87 -4.64
C THR A 319 2.24 32.31 -4.31
N ASP A 320 3.21 32.55 -5.18
CA ASP A 320 4.62 32.20 -4.94
C ASP A 320 5.28 33.03 -3.82
N GLN A 321 4.63 34.11 -3.38
CA GLN A 321 5.02 34.93 -2.24
C GLN A 321 4.36 34.51 -0.93
N ALA A 322 3.51 33.47 -0.94
CA ALA A 322 2.80 33.04 0.26
C ALA A 322 3.75 32.44 1.31
N GLU A 323 3.57 32.86 2.57
CA GLU A 323 4.40 32.42 3.69
C GLU A 323 3.79 31.18 4.36
N GLU A 324 4.55 30.11 4.53
CA GLU A 324 4.06 28.93 5.25
C GLU A 324 3.86 29.20 6.75
N LEU A 325 2.65 28.95 7.24
CA LEU A 325 2.30 29.08 8.65
C LEU A 325 2.40 27.75 9.40
N ALA A 326 2.01 26.65 8.75
CA ALA A 326 2.01 25.32 9.33
C ALA A 326 1.93 24.23 8.25
N ASP A 327 2.42 23.03 8.58
CA ASP A 327 2.22 21.83 7.79
C ASP A 327 1.84 20.61 8.63
N VAL A 328 1.27 19.62 7.96
CA VAL A 328 1.18 18.22 8.38
C VAL A 328 1.64 17.34 7.22
N ARG A 329 2.08 16.12 7.54
CA ARG A 329 2.66 15.19 6.57
C ARG A 329 1.99 13.83 6.70
N SER A 330 1.74 13.18 5.57
CA SER A 330 1.17 11.84 5.51
C SER A 330 2.02 10.81 6.25
N ALA A 331 1.47 9.61 6.40
CA ALA A 331 2.27 8.40 6.62
C ALA A 331 3.33 8.28 5.49
N PRO A 332 4.48 7.62 5.72
CA PRO A 332 5.47 7.45 4.66
C PRO A 332 4.88 6.69 3.48
N LEU A 333 5.40 6.92 2.28
CA LEU A 333 4.91 6.34 1.03
C LEU A 333 4.82 4.81 1.09
N SER A 334 5.78 4.18 1.78
CA SER A 334 5.74 2.74 2.10
C SER A 334 4.43 2.31 2.77
N ALA A 335 3.99 3.01 3.82
CA ALA A 335 2.74 2.71 4.52
C ALA A 335 1.50 3.00 3.65
N LEU A 336 1.53 4.06 2.83
CA LEU A 336 0.46 4.35 1.88
C LEU A 336 0.33 3.25 0.82
N VAL A 337 1.44 2.78 0.27
CA VAL A 337 1.48 1.64 -0.67
C VAL A 337 0.95 0.37 0.00
N GLU A 338 1.40 0.06 1.21
CA GLU A 338 0.95 -1.14 1.92
C GLU A 338 -0.56 -1.13 2.18
N ARG A 339 -1.08 0.02 2.65
CA ARG A 339 -2.53 0.22 2.83
C ARG A 339 -3.28 0.08 1.50
N MET A 340 -2.78 0.72 0.44
CA MET A 340 -3.37 0.67 -0.89
C MET A 340 -3.48 -0.76 -1.42
N LEU A 341 -2.41 -1.54 -1.32
CA LEU A 341 -2.38 -2.91 -1.82
C LEU A 341 -3.24 -3.84 -0.96
N THR A 342 -3.18 -3.69 0.37
CA THR A 342 -3.93 -4.52 1.34
C THR A 342 -5.43 -4.35 1.18
N HIS A 343 -5.90 -3.10 1.14
CA HIS A 343 -7.32 -2.76 1.10
C HIS A 343 -7.85 -2.48 -0.31
N SER A 344 -6.98 -2.50 -1.32
CA SER A 344 -7.31 -2.13 -2.70
C SER A 344 -7.82 -0.70 -2.85
N ASP A 345 -7.23 0.23 -2.10
CA ASP A 345 -7.66 1.62 -2.00
C ASP A 345 -7.48 2.38 -3.34
N ASN A 346 -8.57 2.90 -3.90
CA ASN A 346 -8.51 3.58 -5.19
C ASN A 346 -8.09 5.04 -5.06
N ASP A 347 -8.48 5.72 -3.99
CA ASP A 347 -8.15 7.12 -3.74
C ASP A 347 -6.63 7.27 -3.52
N ILE A 348 -6.03 6.35 -2.75
CA ILE A 348 -4.55 6.28 -2.62
C ILE A 348 -3.91 5.97 -3.99
N ALA A 349 -4.45 5.04 -4.78
CA ALA A 349 -3.85 4.68 -6.06
C ALA A 349 -3.82 5.85 -7.07
N GLU A 350 -4.90 6.61 -7.21
CA GLU A 350 -4.90 7.81 -8.04
C GLU A 350 -3.95 8.88 -7.48
N ALA A 351 -3.92 9.06 -6.16
CA ALA A 351 -2.97 9.97 -5.54
C ALA A 351 -1.52 9.57 -5.82
N LEU A 352 -1.14 8.29 -5.72
CA LEU A 352 0.23 7.83 -5.99
C LEU A 352 0.63 8.02 -7.46
N ALA A 353 -0.30 7.79 -8.39
CA ALA A 353 -0.07 8.05 -9.81
C ALA A 353 0.17 9.55 -10.07
N ARG A 354 -0.60 10.42 -9.40
CA ARG A 354 -0.42 11.88 -9.44
C ARG A 354 0.88 12.35 -8.78
N GLN A 355 1.26 11.78 -7.63
CA GLN A 355 2.54 12.07 -6.99
C GLN A 355 3.71 11.68 -7.89
N THR A 356 3.59 10.58 -8.64
CA THR A 356 4.59 10.18 -9.64
C THR A 356 4.75 11.24 -10.73
N ALA A 357 3.65 11.83 -11.20
CA ALA A 357 3.69 12.94 -12.16
C ALA A 357 4.29 14.22 -11.57
N LEU A 358 3.88 14.59 -10.35
CA LEU A 358 4.39 15.76 -9.64
C LEU A 358 5.91 15.69 -9.40
N ALA A 359 6.41 14.53 -8.98
CA ALA A 359 7.84 14.32 -8.78
C ALA A 359 8.67 14.46 -10.07
N ALA A 360 8.05 14.24 -11.23
CA ALA A 360 8.67 14.45 -12.54
C ALA A 360 8.51 15.88 -13.08
N GLY A 361 7.86 16.79 -12.32
CA GLY A 361 7.52 18.14 -12.78
C GLY A 361 6.49 18.15 -13.92
N ALA A 362 5.73 17.07 -14.08
CA ALA A 362 4.71 16.93 -15.10
C ALA A 362 3.35 17.43 -14.59
N GLU A 363 2.44 17.70 -15.53
CA GLU A 363 1.02 17.91 -15.20
C GLU A 363 0.48 16.69 -14.46
N ALA A 364 -0.13 16.92 -13.29
CA ALA A 364 -0.76 15.88 -12.49
C ALA A 364 -2.24 15.74 -12.89
N ASP A 365 -2.45 15.32 -14.13
CA ASP A 365 -3.73 14.87 -14.69
C ASP A 365 -3.62 13.40 -15.15
N PHE A 366 -4.70 12.79 -15.66
CA PHE A 366 -4.71 11.36 -16.01
C PHE A 366 -3.65 11.00 -17.05
N ALA A 367 -3.48 11.84 -18.07
CA ALA A 367 -2.50 11.63 -19.13
C ALA A 367 -1.04 11.79 -18.62
N GLY A 368 -0.80 12.77 -17.75
CA GLY A 368 0.49 12.97 -17.10
C GLY A 368 0.85 11.83 -16.16
N ALA A 369 -0.08 11.40 -15.32
CA ALA A 369 0.10 10.24 -14.45
C ALA A 369 0.34 8.94 -15.23
N GLU A 370 -0.40 8.69 -16.32
CA GLU A 370 -0.17 7.56 -17.24
C GLU A 370 1.27 7.58 -17.76
N ARG A 371 1.69 8.71 -18.32
CA ARG A 371 3.00 8.89 -18.94
C ARG A 371 4.14 8.71 -17.95
N GLU A 372 4.04 9.32 -16.77
CA GLU A 372 5.12 9.26 -15.77
C GLU A 372 5.16 7.90 -15.05
N THR A 373 4.01 7.24 -14.85
CA THR A 373 3.96 5.84 -14.39
C THR A 373 4.68 4.94 -15.38
N ARG A 374 4.38 5.07 -16.68
CA ARG A 374 5.05 4.30 -17.74
C ARG A 374 6.56 4.56 -17.77
N ARG A 375 6.99 5.83 -17.68
CA ARG A 375 8.42 6.20 -17.64
C ARG A 375 9.15 5.65 -16.41
N ALA A 376 8.51 5.66 -15.24
CA ALA A 376 9.07 5.08 -14.02
C ALA A 376 9.28 3.56 -14.17
N LEU A 377 8.29 2.85 -14.71
CA LEU A 377 8.40 1.42 -14.98
C LEU A 377 9.46 1.10 -16.05
N ASP A 378 9.60 1.95 -17.07
CA ASP A 378 10.63 1.80 -18.11
C ASP A 378 12.04 1.86 -17.51
N ARG A 379 12.27 2.79 -16.55
CA ARG A 379 13.53 2.87 -15.79
C ARG A 379 13.81 1.63 -14.93
N LEU A 380 12.78 0.92 -14.50
CA LEU A 380 12.92 -0.38 -13.81
C LEU A 380 13.20 -1.55 -14.79
N GLY A 381 13.24 -1.28 -16.09
CA GLY A 381 13.54 -2.27 -17.13
C GLY A 381 12.52 -3.41 -17.18
N VAL A 382 11.24 -3.13 -16.91
CA VAL A 382 10.15 -4.11 -17.03
C VAL A 382 9.47 -4.00 -18.41
N PRO A 383 8.89 -5.08 -18.96
CA PRO A 383 8.35 -5.08 -20.31
C PRO A 383 7.01 -4.33 -20.39
N LEU A 384 6.98 -3.25 -21.18
CA LEU A 384 5.83 -2.34 -21.30
C LEU A 384 5.08 -2.43 -22.63
N ASP A 385 5.44 -3.36 -23.52
CA ASP A 385 4.77 -3.53 -24.81
C ASP A 385 3.29 -3.85 -24.63
N GLY A 386 2.44 -3.12 -25.33
CA GLY A 386 0.98 -3.28 -25.27
C GLY A 386 0.32 -2.82 -23.96
N THR A 387 1.07 -2.18 -23.05
CA THR A 387 0.55 -1.73 -21.75
C THR A 387 0.03 -0.29 -21.81
N ARG A 388 -1.00 -0.01 -21.01
CA ARG A 388 -1.68 1.28 -20.87
C ARG A 388 -2.14 1.45 -19.42
N PHE A 389 -1.92 2.64 -18.85
CA PHE A 389 -2.28 3.00 -17.48
C PHE A 389 -3.23 4.20 -17.51
N ALA A 390 -4.47 3.97 -17.91
CA ALA A 390 -5.49 5.00 -18.04
C ALA A 390 -5.77 5.70 -16.70
N ASP A 391 -5.63 4.96 -15.60
CA ASP A 391 -5.71 5.46 -14.23
C ASP A 391 -4.65 4.78 -13.33
N GLY A 392 -4.62 5.14 -12.03
CA GLY A 392 -3.75 4.50 -11.05
C GLY A 392 -4.37 3.25 -10.39
N SER A 393 -5.70 3.14 -10.39
CA SER A 393 -6.46 2.22 -9.55
C SER A 393 -6.94 0.94 -10.23
N GLY A 394 -7.03 0.89 -11.55
CA GLY A 394 -7.57 -0.23 -12.30
C GLY A 394 -9.08 -0.16 -12.47
N LEU A 395 -9.70 0.99 -12.26
CA LEU A 395 -11.15 1.17 -12.41
C LEU A 395 -11.52 1.44 -13.87
N ASP A 396 -10.64 2.11 -14.62
CA ASP A 396 -10.81 2.40 -16.02
C ASP A 396 -10.56 1.14 -16.87
N ARG A 397 -11.60 0.73 -17.62
CA ARG A 397 -11.53 -0.41 -18.53
C ARG A 397 -10.57 -0.20 -19.70
N ALA A 398 -10.07 1.01 -19.89
CA ALA A 398 -9.07 1.31 -20.91
C ALA A 398 -7.65 0.93 -20.47
N ASP A 399 -7.44 0.53 -19.20
CA ASP A 399 -6.19 -0.06 -18.74
C ASP A 399 -5.83 -1.34 -19.46
N ARG A 400 -4.54 -1.52 -19.71
CA ARG A 400 -3.98 -2.71 -20.33
C ARG A 400 -2.68 -3.08 -19.63
N VAL A 401 -2.61 -4.28 -19.07
CA VAL A 401 -1.34 -4.84 -18.59
C VAL A 401 -1.18 -6.26 -19.10
N THR A 402 0.05 -6.75 -19.11
CA THR A 402 0.35 -8.15 -19.44
C THR A 402 0.65 -8.90 -18.14
N ALA A 403 0.39 -10.22 -18.12
CA ALA A 403 0.77 -11.04 -16.98
C ALA A 403 2.29 -10.98 -16.73
N ARG A 404 3.08 -10.89 -17.82
CA ARG A 404 4.53 -10.74 -17.78
C ARG A 404 4.99 -9.42 -17.15
N LEU A 405 4.30 -8.31 -17.39
CA LEU A 405 4.61 -7.03 -16.73
C LEU A 405 4.48 -7.19 -15.21
N LEU A 406 3.34 -7.72 -14.73
CA LEU A 406 3.07 -7.82 -13.29
C LEU A 406 4.08 -8.74 -12.57
N THR A 407 4.42 -9.89 -13.15
CA THR A 407 5.45 -10.77 -12.59
C THR A 407 6.84 -10.14 -12.64
N SER A 408 7.16 -9.38 -13.70
CA SER A 408 8.43 -8.65 -13.79
C SER A 408 8.54 -7.58 -12.70
N VAL A 409 7.48 -6.82 -12.43
CA VAL A 409 7.45 -5.83 -11.34
C VAL A 409 7.61 -6.50 -9.97
N LEU A 410 6.93 -7.61 -9.73
CA LEU A 410 7.05 -8.37 -8.48
C LEU A 410 8.47 -8.95 -8.29
N ALA A 411 9.10 -9.46 -9.35
CA ALA A 411 10.48 -9.91 -9.31
C ALA A 411 11.45 -8.75 -9.04
N ARG A 412 11.23 -7.57 -9.66
CA ARG A 412 12.01 -6.36 -9.32
C ARG A 412 11.87 -5.98 -7.85
N ALA A 413 10.66 -6.03 -7.31
CA ALA A 413 10.41 -5.73 -5.90
C ALA A 413 11.05 -6.74 -4.92
N ALA A 414 11.27 -7.98 -5.37
CA ALA A 414 11.96 -9.02 -4.61
C ALA A 414 13.49 -8.91 -4.71
N HIS A 415 14.00 -8.30 -5.78
CA HIS A 415 15.44 -8.22 -6.06
C HIS A 415 16.18 -7.36 -5.03
N THR A 416 17.41 -7.75 -4.68
CA THR A 416 18.20 -7.05 -3.65
C THR A 416 18.60 -5.63 -4.06
N ASP A 417 18.74 -5.38 -5.36
CA ASP A 417 19.11 -4.08 -5.94
C ASP A 417 18.00 -3.02 -5.87
N HIS A 418 16.76 -3.41 -5.57
CA HIS A 418 15.61 -2.50 -5.48
C HIS A 418 14.96 -2.51 -4.09
N PRO A 419 15.71 -2.17 -3.04
CA PRO A 419 15.20 -2.17 -1.67
C PRO A 419 13.98 -1.27 -1.45
N GLU A 420 13.90 -0.18 -2.19
CA GLU A 420 12.82 0.80 -2.19
C GLU A 420 11.46 0.21 -2.59
N LEU A 421 11.45 -0.89 -3.36
CA LEU A 421 10.24 -1.51 -3.89
C LEU A 421 9.61 -2.56 -2.96
N ARG A 422 10.28 -2.92 -1.85
CA ARG A 422 9.80 -3.95 -0.90
C ARG A 422 8.37 -3.72 -0.38
N PRO A 423 7.89 -2.48 -0.18
CA PRO A 423 6.49 -2.23 0.17
C PRO A 423 5.46 -2.80 -0.82
N VAL A 424 5.85 -3.03 -2.08
CA VAL A 424 5.01 -3.72 -3.07
C VAL A 424 4.71 -5.16 -2.64
N LEU A 425 5.65 -5.84 -2.00
CA LEU A 425 5.50 -7.23 -1.54
C LEU A 425 4.85 -7.32 -0.16
N THR A 426 5.27 -6.47 0.78
CA THR A 426 4.74 -6.47 2.15
C THR A 426 3.30 -5.94 2.20
N GLY A 427 2.91 -5.12 1.23
CA GLY A 427 1.54 -4.63 1.06
C GLY A 427 0.55 -5.64 0.46
N LEU A 428 1.03 -6.80 -0.04
CA LEU A 428 0.12 -7.78 -0.64
C LEU A 428 -0.74 -8.46 0.43
N PRO A 429 -2.07 -8.52 0.27
CA PRO A 429 -2.95 -9.31 1.12
C PRO A 429 -2.45 -10.75 1.29
N VAL A 430 -2.53 -11.28 2.51
CA VAL A 430 -2.13 -12.66 2.82
C VAL A 430 -3.38 -13.55 2.78
N ALA A 431 -3.31 -14.63 2.00
CA ALA A 431 -4.38 -15.62 1.85
C ALA A 431 -4.90 -16.13 3.20
N GLY A 432 -6.19 -15.91 3.47
CA GLY A 432 -6.88 -16.34 4.70
C GLY A 432 -6.63 -15.47 5.94
N PHE A 433 -5.86 -14.37 5.83
CA PHE A 433 -5.48 -13.56 6.99
C PHE A 433 -5.77 -12.07 6.86
N SER A 434 -5.47 -11.45 5.72
CA SER A 434 -5.51 -9.98 5.63
C SER A 434 -6.09 -9.46 4.32
N GLY A 435 -6.52 -8.20 4.37
CA GLY A 435 -7.00 -7.45 3.22
C GLY A 435 -8.08 -8.17 2.42
N THR A 436 -8.03 -7.99 1.10
CA THR A 436 -8.99 -8.62 0.17
C THR A 436 -8.92 -10.15 0.07
N LEU A 437 -8.00 -10.81 0.77
CA LEU A 437 -7.91 -12.27 0.83
C LEU A 437 -8.30 -12.87 2.20
N ALA A 438 -8.65 -12.04 3.19
CA ALA A 438 -8.96 -12.52 4.55
C ALA A 438 -10.11 -13.55 4.59
N GLY A 439 -11.13 -13.39 3.74
CA GLY A 439 -12.26 -14.31 3.63
C GLY A 439 -12.10 -15.42 2.58
N ARG A 440 -10.92 -15.58 1.98
CA ARG A 440 -10.63 -16.55 0.90
C ARG A 440 -9.76 -17.69 1.42
N TYR A 441 -9.54 -18.72 0.59
CA TYR A 441 -8.68 -19.88 0.89
C TYR A 441 -9.19 -20.84 1.99
N SER A 442 -10.47 -20.80 2.35
CA SER A 442 -11.09 -21.75 3.30
C SER A 442 -11.59 -23.06 2.67
N GLY A 443 -11.69 -23.11 1.33
CA GLY A 443 -12.14 -24.30 0.59
C GLY A 443 -11.03 -25.32 0.36
N GLN A 444 -11.39 -26.60 0.16
CA GLN A 444 -10.43 -27.71 0.03
C GLN A 444 -9.37 -27.50 -1.08
N ASP A 445 -9.76 -26.92 -2.21
CA ASP A 445 -8.87 -26.69 -3.35
C ASP A 445 -7.89 -25.52 -3.16
N ALA A 446 -8.14 -24.68 -2.14
CA ALA A 446 -7.34 -23.48 -1.87
C ALA A 446 -6.67 -23.51 -0.48
N ALA A 447 -7.04 -24.44 0.41
CA ALA A 447 -6.58 -24.45 1.80
C ALA A 447 -5.05 -24.38 1.94
N ASP A 448 -4.30 -25.08 1.09
CA ASP A 448 -2.84 -25.12 1.15
C ASP A 448 -2.17 -23.80 0.70
N GLY A 449 -2.91 -22.88 0.08
CA GLY A 449 -2.42 -21.54 -0.23
C GLY A 449 -2.50 -20.57 0.97
N THR A 450 -3.20 -20.95 2.04
CA THR A 450 -3.39 -20.11 3.24
C THR A 450 -2.03 -19.74 3.86
N GLY A 451 -1.81 -18.45 4.11
CA GLY A 451 -0.57 -17.93 4.69
C GLY A 451 0.65 -17.88 3.77
N VAL A 452 0.69 -18.71 2.73
CA VAL A 452 1.84 -18.79 1.78
C VAL A 452 1.61 -18.03 0.49
N VAL A 453 0.36 -17.84 0.06
CA VAL A 453 0.01 -16.94 -1.04
C VAL A 453 -0.17 -15.53 -0.52
N ARG A 454 0.53 -14.57 -1.15
CA ARG A 454 0.36 -13.14 -0.93
C ARG A 454 0.08 -12.46 -2.25
N ALA A 455 -1.11 -11.90 -2.44
CA ALA A 455 -1.50 -11.43 -3.77
C ALA A 455 -2.48 -10.27 -3.76
N LYS A 456 -2.32 -9.39 -4.76
CA LYS A 456 -3.28 -8.36 -5.09
C LYS A 456 -4.40 -8.97 -5.92
N THR A 457 -5.62 -8.71 -5.49
CA THR A 457 -6.85 -9.05 -6.20
C THR A 457 -7.24 -7.97 -7.22
N GLY A 458 -7.96 -8.35 -8.27
CA GLY A 458 -8.66 -7.41 -9.14
C GLY A 458 -10.01 -8.00 -9.54
N THR A 459 -11.06 -7.18 -9.48
CA THR A 459 -12.42 -7.58 -9.89
C THR A 459 -13.17 -6.37 -10.46
N LEU A 460 -13.65 -6.51 -11.68
CA LEU A 460 -14.68 -5.66 -12.30
C LEU A 460 -15.73 -6.60 -12.93
N THR A 461 -16.86 -6.07 -13.39
CA THR A 461 -17.82 -6.87 -14.16
C THR A 461 -17.14 -7.49 -15.38
N GLY A 462 -17.04 -8.82 -15.43
CA GLY A 462 -16.40 -9.55 -16.52
C GLY A 462 -14.87 -9.55 -16.52
N VAL A 463 -14.22 -9.12 -15.45
CA VAL A 463 -12.75 -9.13 -15.31
C VAL A 463 -12.38 -9.61 -13.91
N ASN A 464 -11.52 -10.63 -13.82
CA ASN A 464 -10.99 -11.13 -12.56
C ASN A 464 -9.49 -11.37 -12.71
N SER A 465 -8.72 -10.97 -11.71
CA SER A 465 -7.27 -11.11 -11.74
C SER A 465 -6.70 -11.36 -10.35
N LEU A 466 -5.55 -12.02 -10.33
CA LEU A 466 -4.78 -12.29 -9.11
C LEU A 466 -3.30 -12.28 -9.48
N ALA A 467 -2.51 -11.43 -8.83
CA ALA A 467 -1.07 -11.35 -9.05
C ALA A 467 -0.34 -11.15 -7.73
N GLY A 468 0.76 -11.86 -7.53
CA GLY A 468 1.46 -11.85 -6.25
C GLY A 468 2.60 -12.85 -6.17
N THR A 469 2.90 -13.26 -4.94
CA THR A 469 3.96 -14.22 -4.64
C THR A 469 3.43 -15.43 -3.90
N VAL A 470 4.15 -16.54 -4.03
CA VAL A 470 3.89 -17.79 -3.34
C VAL A 470 5.21 -18.48 -3.05
N VAL A 471 5.32 -19.07 -1.87
CA VAL A 471 6.43 -19.96 -1.54
C VAL A 471 6.01 -21.38 -1.91
N ASP A 472 6.80 -22.04 -2.75
CA ASP A 472 6.53 -23.41 -3.20
C ASP A 472 6.93 -24.45 -2.14
N ALA A 473 6.70 -25.74 -2.42
CA ALA A 473 6.94 -26.83 -1.48
C ALA A 473 8.43 -27.02 -1.12
N ASP A 474 9.33 -26.51 -1.95
CA ASP A 474 10.77 -26.53 -1.71
C ASP A 474 11.31 -25.25 -1.05
N GLY A 475 10.44 -24.28 -0.80
CA GLY A 475 10.76 -23.01 -0.15
C GLY A 475 11.20 -21.91 -1.12
N ARG A 476 11.02 -22.12 -2.43
CA ARG A 476 11.41 -21.14 -3.44
C ARG A 476 10.29 -20.11 -3.62
N LEU A 477 10.68 -18.83 -3.67
CA LEU A 477 9.73 -17.73 -3.86
C LEU A 477 9.43 -17.56 -5.35
N LEU A 478 8.18 -17.78 -5.73
CA LEU A 478 7.68 -17.57 -7.08
C LEU A 478 6.83 -16.30 -7.12
N ALA A 479 6.94 -15.54 -8.21
CA ALA A 479 6.00 -14.48 -8.54
C ALA A 479 5.07 -14.95 -9.67
N PHE A 480 3.78 -14.68 -9.53
CA PHE A 480 2.76 -15.12 -10.48
C PHE A 480 1.80 -13.99 -10.84
N SER A 481 1.19 -14.11 -12.01
CA SER A 481 0.08 -13.25 -12.44
C SER A 481 -0.88 -14.06 -13.29
N PHE A 482 -2.16 -14.00 -12.93
CA PHE A 482 -3.27 -14.60 -13.66
C PHE A 482 -4.30 -13.52 -14.00
N LEU A 483 -4.60 -13.35 -15.28
CA LEU A 483 -5.56 -12.36 -15.76
C LEU A 483 -6.66 -13.07 -16.55
N ALA A 484 -7.92 -12.83 -16.18
CA ALA A 484 -9.09 -13.41 -16.81
C ALA A 484 -10.07 -12.30 -17.23
N GLY A 485 -10.58 -12.42 -18.46
CA GLY A 485 -11.55 -11.51 -19.04
C GLY A 485 -12.77 -12.27 -19.52
N SER A 486 -13.87 -11.55 -19.75
CA SER A 486 -15.16 -12.15 -20.12
C SER A 486 -15.64 -13.22 -19.12
N THR A 487 -15.32 -13.03 -17.83
CA THR A 487 -15.80 -13.90 -16.76
C THR A 487 -17.30 -13.69 -16.55
N THR A 488 -18.06 -14.78 -16.38
CA THR A 488 -19.52 -14.70 -16.22
C THR A 488 -19.96 -14.80 -14.76
N ASP A 489 -19.11 -15.36 -13.90
CA ASP A 489 -19.36 -15.48 -12.47
C ASP A 489 -18.10 -15.11 -11.67
N PRO A 490 -18.08 -13.95 -10.98
CA PRO A 490 -16.93 -13.50 -10.22
C PRO A 490 -16.49 -14.47 -9.11
N ALA A 491 -17.43 -15.16 -8.46
CA ALA A 491 -17.11 -16.08 -7.36
C ALA A 491 -16.36 -17.32 -7.87
N THR A 492 -16.85 -17.96 -8.94
CA THR A 492 -16.16 -19.08 -9.59
C THR A 492 -14.81 -18.65 -10.15
N ALA A 493 -14.73 -17.47 -10.79
CA ALA A 493 -13.47 -16.95 -11.31
C ALA A 493 -12.43 -16.76 -10.20
N GLN A 494 -12.82 -16.09 -9.09
CA GLN A 494 -11.97 -15.91 -7.92
C GLN A 494 -11.52 -17.24 -7.31
N SER A 495 -12.43 -18.19 -7.12
CA SER A 495 -12.08 -19.52 -6.60
C SER A 495 -11.10 -20.26 -7.52
N THR A 496 -11.24 -20.11 -8.84
CA THR A 496 -10.34 -20.74 -9.82
C THR A 496 -8.95 -20.09 -9.79
N LEU A 497 -8.89 -18.76 -9.66
CA LEU A 497 -7.62 -18.03 -9.50
C LEU A 497 -6.90 -18.41 -8.18
N ASP A 498 -7.65 -18.63 -7.11
CA ASP A 498 -7.07 -19.11 -5.84
C ASP A 498 -6.54 -20.54 -5.95
N HIS A 499 -7.25 -21.41 -6.67
CA HIS A 499 -6.77 -22.76 -6.95
C HIS A 499 -5.47 -22.70 -7.77
N LEU A 500 -5.41 -21.89 -8.84
CA LEU A 500 -4.17 -21.68 -9.62
C LEU A 500 -2.99 -21.26 -8.74
N ALA A 501 -3.19 -20.28 -7.85
CA ALA A 501 -2.15 -19.81 -6.94
C ALA A 501 -1.76 -20.88 -5.89
N THR A 502 -2.74 -21.62 -5.37
CA THR A 502 -2.51 -22.72 -4.42
C THR A 502 -1.76 -23.89 -5.06
N THR A 503 -2.02 -24.20 -6.33
CA THR A 503 -1.28 -25.23 -7.06
C THR A 503 0.21 -24.92 -7.12
N LEU A 504 0.60 -23.65 -7.21
CA LEU A 504 2.01 -23.25 -7.16
C LEU A 504 2.65 -23.52 -5.78
N ALA A 505 1.92 -23.36 -4.68
CA ALA A 505 2.42 -23.67 -3.34
C ALA A 505 2.74 -25.16 -3.16
N ARG A 506 2.07 -26.02 -3.92
CA ARG A 506 2.30 -27.47 -3.93
C ARG A 506 3.40 -27.91 -4.91
N CYS A 507 3.90 -27.01 -5.75
CA CYS A 507 4.95 -27.34 -6.71
C CYS A 507 6.27 -27.58 -5.97
N GLY A 508 6.99 -28.63 -6.35
CA GLY A 508 8.33 -28.97 -5.89
C GLY A 508 9.04 -29.78 -6.96
N CYS A 509 10.35 -29.98 -6.81
CA CYS A 509 11.20 -30.71 -7.76
C CYS A 509 11.12 -32.23 -7.61
#